data_AF-A0A1Z4UXS2-F1
#
_entry.id   AF-A0A1Z4UXS2-F1
#
_cell.length_a   1.000
_cell.length_b   1.000
_cell.length_c   1.000
_cell.angle_alpha   90.00
_cell.angle_beta   90.00
_cell.angle_gamma   90.00
#
_symmetry.space_group_name_H-M   'P 1'
#
loop_
_entity.id
_entity.type
_entity.pdbx_description
1 polymer ?
#
loop_
_entity_poly.entity_id
_entity_poly.type
_entity_poly.pdbx_seq_one_letter_code
_entity_poly.pdbx_strand_id
1 'polypeptide(L)'
;MTNSKLPLWRDYRFWQNAIQLIFVFLAVFVFVIFWGNVSRNLQQLGIQFGFNFLKQQASFDIGETLINYKPTDAYNYALLVGLVNSLRIAVMGIFVTTIVGITAGIARLSDNWLVKKITVVYVEVFRNTPLLLQLLFWYFAVFLSFPKAENKVSFLGFANFSQNGIQFPWFTLSPEFSSLLLGLTFYTGAFIAEIVRGGIQSVPTGQLEAAKSLGLNPGLAMRLVIFPQALRVIIPPLTSQYLNLTKNSSLAIAIGYPDIYFVASTTFNQTGKAVEVMLLIMITYLTLSLIISLTMNLFNRSVQIKER
;
A
#
# COMPACT_ATOMS: atom_id res chain seq x y z
N MET A 1 -1.66 60.50 23.72
CA MET A 1 -1.75 59.03 23.83
C MET A 1 -0.40 58.45 23.41
N THR A 2 0.47 58.18 24.38
CA THR A 2 1.82 57.68 24.17
C THR A 2 1.76 56.20 23.77
N ASN A 3 2.12 55.89 22.52
CA ASN A 3 2.34 54.53 22.03
C ASN A 3 3.58 53.94 22.74
N SER A 4 3.43 53.48 23.98
CA SER A 4 4.45 52.67 24.63
C SER A 4 4.46 51.30 23.94
N LYS A 5 5.51 51.04 23.14
CA LYS A 5 5.76 49.69 22.64
C LYS A 5 5.78 48.74 23.83
N LEU A 6 4.93 47.71 23.78
CA LEU A 6 4.91 46.66 24.80
C LEU A 6 6.34 46.13 25.01
N PRO A 7 6.77 45.90 26.25
CA PRO A 7 8.10 45.34 26.51
C PRO A 7 8.26 44.00 25.80
N LEU A 8 9.46 43.70 25.29
CA LEU A 8 9.75 42.51 24.49
C LEU A 8 9.30 41.20 25.15
N TRP A 9 9.38 41.10 26.48
CA TRP A 9 8.95 39.93 27.25
C TRP A 9 7.43 39.74 27.35
N ARG A 10 6.63 40.76 27.00
CA ARG A 10 5.15 40.71 26.90
C ARG A 10 4.66 40.66 25.46
N ASP A 11 5.55 40.74 24.49
CA ASP A 11 5.20 40.63 23.07
C ASP A 11 5.08 39.15 22.67
N TYR A 12 3.87 38.75 22.29
CA TYR A 12 3.56 37.40 21.83
C TYR A 12 4.39 37.01 20.59
N ARG A 13 4.64 37.94 19.67
CA ARG A 13 5.41 37.68 18.44
C ARG A 13 6.88 37.42 18.73
N PHE A 14 7.42 38.08 19.76
CA PHE A 14 8.79 37.84 20.22
C PHE A 14 8.95 36.41 20.75
N TRP A 15 8.07 35.95 21.63
CA TRP A 15 8.11 34.58 22.16
C TRP A 15 7.86 33.52 21.09
N GLN A 16 6.97 33.76 20.13
CA GLN A 16 6.75 32.83 19.02
C GLN A 16 8.03 32.63 18.18
N ASN A 17 8.70 33.73 17.80
CA ASN A 17 9.94 33.67 17.04
C ASN A 17 11.09 33.07 17.86
N ALA A 18 11.17 33.40 19.15
CA ALA A 18 12.18 32.85 20.06
C ALA A 18 12.02 31.34 20.22
N ILE A 19 10.80 30.85 20.42
CA ILE A 19 10.50 29.41 20.54
C ILE A 19 10.79 28.69 19.21
N GLN A 20 10.42 29.26 18.07
CA GLN A 20 10.77 28.69 16.76
C GLN A 20 12.29 28.59 16.55
N LEU A 21 13.03 29.65 16.90
CA LEU A 21 14.50 29.64 16.82
C LEU A 21 15.13 28.61 17.75
N ILE A 22 14.67 28.52 19.00
CA ILE A 22 15.12 27.51 19.95
C ILE A 22 14.81 26.11 19.44
N PHE A 23 13.63 25.89 18.88
CA PHE A 23 13.25 24.60 18.30
C PHE A 23 14.13 24.23 17.12
N VAL A 24 14.37 25.15 16.18
CA VAL A 24 15.26 24.92 15.02
C VAL A 24 16.69 24.66 15.51
N PHE A 25 17.19 25.43 16.47
CA PHE A 25 18.50 25.22 17.06
C PHE A 25 18.62 23.83 17.69
N LEU A 26 17.61 23.43 18.48
CA LEU A 26 17.60 22.13 19.15
C LEU A 26 17.50 20.98 18.14
N ALA A 27 16.70 21.14 17.07
CA ALA A 27 16.62 20.18 15.98
C ALA A 27 17.96 20.03 15.25
N VAL A 28 18.63 21.14 14.92
CA VAL A 28 19.97 21.12 14.30
C VAL A 28 21.00 20.51 15.25
N PHE A 29 20.97 20.86 16.54
CA PHE A 29 21.89 20.32 17.54
C PHE A 29 21.74 18.80 17.69
N VAL A 30 20.50 18.31 17.79
CA VAL A 30 20.18 16.88 17.79
C VAL A 30 20.68 16.23 16.50
N PHE A 31 20.39 16.81 15.33
CA PHE A 31 20.85 16.30 14.05
C PHE A 31 22.37 16.16 13.97
N VAL A 32 23.12 17.18 14.42
CA VAL A 32 24.60 17.16 14.44
C VAL A 32 25.13 16.06 15.36
N ILE A 33 24.52 15.86 16.54
CA ILE A 33 24.91 14.77 17.45
C ILE A 33 24.69 13.40 16.79
N PHE A 34 23.50 13.17 16.22
CA PHE A 34 23.17 11.91 15.55
C PHE A 34 24.06 11.66 14.34
N TRP A 35 24.25 12.67 13.49
CA TRP A 35 25.12 12.57 12.31
C TRP A 35 26.57 12.27 12.70
N GLY A 36 27.10 12.99 13.69
CA GLY A 36 28.44 12.75 14.20
C GLY A 36 28.59 11.37 14.86
N ASN A 37 27.53 10.83 15.47
CA ASN A 37 27.52 9.47 16.02
C ASN A 37 27.54 8.42 14.91
N VAL A 38 26.67 8.56 13.89
CA VAL A 38 26.62 7.66 12.73
C VAL A 38 27.93 7.67 11.96
N SER A 39 28.45 8.87 11.62
CA SER A 39 29.70 8.98 10.87
C SER A 39 30.89 8.36 11.60
N ARG A 40 30.98 8.52 12.93
CA ARG A 40 32.05 7.91 13.73
C ARG A 40 31.90 6.39 13.80
N ASN A 41 30.70 5.87 14.00
CA ASN A 41 30.44 4.42 13.99
C ASN A 41 30.75 3.80 12.62
N LEU A 42 30.34 4.45 11.53
CA LEU A 42 30.62 3.97 10.17
C LEU A 42 32.13 3.95 9.88
N GLN A 43 32.87 4.99 10.28
CA GLN A 43 34.33 5.02 10.15
C GLN A 43 35.02 3.93 10.99
N GLN A 44 34.57 3.71 12.22
CA GLN A 44 35.07 2.64 13.09
C GLN A 44 34.82 1.24 12.52
N LEU A 45 33.70 1.05 11.82
CA LEU A 45 33.36 -0.18 11.12
C LEU A 45 34.04 -0.29 9.74
N GLY A 46 34.83 0.71 9.32
CA GLY A 46 35.43 0.76 7.98
C GLY A 46 34.41 0.92 6.84
N ILE A 47 33.16 1.24 7.15
CA ILE A 47 32.07 1.39 6.18
C ILE A 47 32.15 2.79 5.59
N GLN A 48 32.72 2.91 4.39
CA GLN A 48 32.66 4.15 3.63
C GLN A 48 31.27 4.34 3.03
N PHE A 49 30.65 5.48 3.31
CA PHE A 49 29.38 5.85 2.68
C PHE A 49 29.57 6.00 1.17
N GLY A 50 28.80 5.28 0.35
CA GLY A 50 28.83 5.43 -1.09
C GLY A 50 28.04 4.40 -1.88
N PHE A 51 27.64 4.77 -3.09
CA PHE A 51 26.80 3.97 -3.98
C PHE A 51 27.59 3.11 -4.99
N ASN A 52 28.91 2.96 -4.81
CA ASN A 52 29.76 2.20 -5.74
C ASN A 52 29.37 0.72 -5.80
N PHE A 53 28.84 0.16 -4.71
CA PHE A 53 28.35 -1.22 -4.67
C PHE A 53 27.23 -1.48 -5.68
N LEU A 54 26.46 -0.46 -6.09
CA LEU A 54 25.37 -0.63 -7.05
C LEU A 54 25.83 -1.16 -8.42
N LYS A 55 27.10 -0.93 -8.78
CA LYS A 55 27.70 -1.41 -10.03
C LYS A 55 28.39 -2.77 -9.89
N GLN A 56 28.48 -3.30 -8.68
CA GLN A 56 29.07 -4.61 -8.43
C GLN A 56 28.08 -5.71 -8.76
N GLN A 57 28.59 -6.89 -9.08
CA GLN A 57 27.80 -8.07 -9.38
C GLN A 57 26.99 -8.51 -8.16
N ALA A 58 25.69 -8.71 -8.36
CA ALA A 58 24.75 -9.05 -7.30
C ALA A 58 25.04 -10.43 -6.69
N SER A 59 25.38 -11.43 -7.50
CA SER A 59 25.77 -12.78 -7.03
C SER A 59 24.70 -13.53 -6.23
N PHE A 60 23.42 -13.18 -6.40
CA PHE A 60 22.27 -13.94 -5.89
C PHE A 60 21.18 -14.07 -6.95
N ASP A 61 20.36 -15.11 -6.79
CA ASP A 61 19.21 -15.36 -7.67
C ASP A 61 17.93 -14.69 -7.13
N ILE A 62 17.01 -14.37 -8.03
CA ILE A 62 15.72 -13.77 -7.72
C ILE A 62 14.63 -14.76 -8.17
N GLY A 63 13.90 -15.32 -7.21
CA GLY A 63 12.96 -16.43 -7.47
C GLY A 63 11.84 -16.14 -8.46
N GLU A 64 11.47 -14.87 -8.64
CA GLU A 64 10.47 -14.44 -9.62
C GLU A 64 10.92 -13.15 -10.31
N THR A 65 10.98 -13.18 -11.64
CA THR A 65 11.46 -12.04 -12.42
C THR A 65 10.54 -11.80 -13.62
N LEU A 66 10.02 -10.57 -13.75
CA LEU A 66 9.27 -10.16 -14.95
C LEU A 66 10.19 -9.73 -16.09
N ILE A 67 11.35 -9.18 -15.72
CA ILE A 67 12.43 -8.80 -16.63
C ILE A 67 13.58 -9.78 -16.45
N ASN A 68 14.23 -10.17 -17.56
CA ASN A 68 15.32 -11.14 -17.52
C ASN A 68 16.44 -10.66 -16.59
N TYR A 69 16.75 -11.46 -15.59
CA TYR A 69 17.80 -11.20 -14.60
C TYR A 69 18.70 -12.43 -14.48
N LYS A 70 20.00 -12.18 -14.34
CA LYS A 70 21.01 -13.20 -14.04
C LYS A 70 21.76 -12.80 -12.77
N PRO A 71 22.23 -13.77 -11.95
CA PRO A 71 23.07 -13.47 -10.80
C PRO A 71 24.40 -12.76 -11.13
N THR A 72 24.79 -12.75 -12.41
CA THR A 72 25.95 -11.99 -12.94
C THR A 72 25.67 -10.51 -13.15
N ASP A 73 24.40 -10.10 -13.12
CA ASP A 73 24.02 -8.70 -13.28
C ASP A 73 24.34 -7.89 -12.02
N ALA A 74 24.34 -6.57 -12.15
CA ALA A 74 24.72 -5.67 -11.07
C ALA A 74 23.58 -5.42 -10.06
N TYR A 75 23.93 -5.00 -8.84
CA TYR A 75 22.96 -4.72 -7.76
C TYR A 75 21.90 -3.67 -8.15
N ASN A 76 22.25 -2.66 -8.95
CA ASN A 76 21.27 -1.68 -9.45
C ASN A 76 20.16 -2.35 -10.28
N TYR A 77 20.53 -3.34 -11.10
CA TYR A 77 19.60 -4.08 -11.94
C TYR A 77 18.78 -5.07 -11.11
N ALA A 78 19.39 -5.72 -10.12
CA ALA A 78 18.65 -6.53 -9.14
C ALA A 78 17.57 -5.69 -8.42
N LEU A 79 17.94 -4.50 -7.90
CA LEU A 79 16.99 -3.58 -7.26
C LEU A 79 15.88 -3.12 -8.23
N LEU A 80 16.20 -2.90 -9.50
CA LEU A 80 15.19 -2.60 -10.53
C LEU A 80 14.19 -3.76 -10.68
N VAL A 81 14.66 -5.01 -10.71
CA VAL A 81 13.80 -6.21 -10.76
C VAL A 81 12.85 -6.24 -9.56
N GLY A 82 13.38 -6.02 -8.35
CA GLY A 82 12.57 -5.92 -7.14
C GLY A 82 11.53 -4.80 -7.21
N LEU A 83 11.90 -3.63 -7.73
CA LEU A 83 10.98 -2.51 -7.95
C LEU A 83 9.86 -2.87 -8.95
N VAL A 84 10.19 -3.54 -10.06
CA VAL A 84 9.20 -3.99 -11.04
C VAL A 84 8.22 -4.98 -10.40
N ASN A 85 8.71 -5.91 -9.57
CA ASN A 85 7.87 -6.86 -8.84
C ASN A 85 6.95 -6.16 -7.83
N SER A 86 7.43 -5.14 -7.11
CA SER A 86 6.61 -4.31 -6.23
C SER A 86 5.55 -3.54 -7.00
N LEU A 87 5.90 -2.94 -8.14
CA LEU A 87 4.97 -2.21 -8.99
C LEU A 87 3.88 -3.12 -9.57
N ARG A 88 4.25 -4.33 -10.00
CA ARG A 88 3.30 -5.34 -10.49
C ARG A 88 2.24 -5.65 -9.43
N ILE A 89 2.67 -5.88 -8.19
CA ILE A 89 1.74 -6.13 -7.07
C ILE A 89 0.93 -4.89 -6.71
N ALA A 90 1.53 -3.70 -6.69
CA ALA A 90 0.80 -2.48 -6.37
C ALA A 90 -0.30 -2.20 -7.39
N VAL A 91 -0.01 -2.30 -8.70
CA VAL A 91 -0.98 -2.04 -9.77
C VAL A 91 -2.09 -3.10 -9.79
N MET A 92 -1.73 -4.39 -9.78
CA MET A 92 -2.73 -5.46 -9.77
C MET A 92 -3.54 -5.46 -8.47
N GLY A 93 -2.89 -5.25 -7.33
CA GLY A 93 -3.51 -5.17 -6.02
C GLY A 93 -4.52 -4.04 -5.93
N ILE A 94 -4.15 -2.82 -6.36
CA ILE A 94 -5.09 -1.68 -6.42
C ILE A 94 -6.30 -2.03 -7.29
N PHE A 95 -6.10 -2.59 -8.48
CA PHE A 95 -7.20 -2.94 -9.36
C PHE A 95 -8.15 -3.98 -8.75
N VAL A 96 -7.61 -5.11 -8.28
CA VAL A 96 -8.42 -6.22 -7.76
C VAL A 96 -9.07 -5.86 -6.43
N THR A 97 -8.35 -5.20 -5.52
CA THR A 97 -8.91 -4.81 -4.21
C THR A 97 -10.04 -3.79 -4.35
N THR A 98 -9.98 -2.90 -5.35
CA THR A 98 -11.07 -1.95 -5.62
C THR A 98 -12.32 -2.66 -6.09
N ILE A 99 -12.19 -3.65 -6.98
CA ILE A 99 -13.33 -4.47 -7.42
C ILE A 99 -13.95 -5.22 -6.23
N VAL A 100 -13.13 -5.95 -5.48
CA VAL A 100 -13.59 -6.75 -4.32
C VAL A 100 -14.19 -5.83 -3.26
N GLY A 101 -13.53 -4.73 -2.92
CA GLY A 101 -13.96 -3.81 -1.90
C GLY A 101 -15.23 -3.05 -2.24
N ILE A 102 -15.39 -2.56 -3.49
CA ILE A 102 -16.64 -1.91 -3.92
C ILE A 102 -17.79 -2.93 -3.92
N THR A 103 -17.55 -4.12 -4.47
CA THR A 103 -18.57 -5.18 -4.53
C THR A 103 -19.02 -5.58 -3.12
N ALA A 104 -18.09 -5.82 -2.21
CA ALA A 104 -18.39 -6.10 -0.81
C ALA A 104 -19.07 -4.92 -0.11
N GLY A 105 -18.63 -3.68 -0.35
CA GLY A 105 -19.25 -2.49 0.23
C GLY A 105 -20.73 -2.35 -0.15
N ILE A 106 -21.08 -2.59 -1.42
CA ILE A 106 -22.46 -2.58 -1.92
C ILE A 106 -23.24 -3.80 -1.38
N ALA A 107 -22.64 -5.00 -1.43
CA ALA A 107 -23.26 -6.23 -0.94
C ALA A 107 -23.67 -6.13 0.54
N ARG A 108 -22.90 -5.39 1.35
CA ARG A 108 -23.21 -5.16 2.77
C ARG A 108 -24.46 -4.30 3.01
N LEU A 109 -24.88 -3.52 2.01
CA LEU A 109 -26.11 -2.73 2.02
C LEU A 109 -27.29 -3.49 1.41
N SER A 110 -27.10 -4.73 0.96
CA SER A 110 -28.17 -5.55 0.39
C SER A 110 -29.25 -5.86 1.43
N ASP A 111 -30.50 -5.88 0.98
CA ASP A 111 -31.65 -6.37 1.76
C ASP A 111 -31.60 -7.90 1.93
N ASN A 112 -30.85 -8.62 1.09
CA ASN A 112 -30.68 -10.06 1.22
C ASN A 112 -29.82 -10.39 2.45
N TRP A 113 -30.46 -11.03 3.43
CA TRP A 113 -29.84 -11.41 4.70
C TRP A 113 -28.56 -12.24 4.51
N LEU A 114 -28.53 -13.19 3.59
CA LEU A 114 -27.39 -14.09 3.40
C LEU A 114 -26.19 -13.33 2.83
N VAL A 115 -26.42 -12.54 1.78
CA VAL A 115 -25.38 -11.70 1.16
C VAL A 115 -24.79 -10.75 2.21
N LYS A 116 -25.66 -10.03 2.92
CA LYS A 116 -25.26 -9.12 3.99
C LYS A 116 -24.45 -9.81 5.09
N LYS A 117 -24.88 -11.00 5.55
CA LYS A 117 -24.19 -11.74 6.61
C LYS A 117 -22.83 -12.27 6.16
N ILE A 118 -22.73 -12.88 4.98
CA ILE A 118 -21.44 -13.34 4.42
C ILE A 118 -20.47 -12.17 4.31
N THR A 119 -20.93 -11.03 3.80
CA THR A 119 -20.08 -9.84 3.69
C THR A 119 -19.68 -9.26 5.04
N VAL A 120 -20.56 -9.28 6.05
CA VAL A 120 -20.21 -8.86 7.42
C VAL A 120 -19.10 -9.75 7.98
N VAL A 121 -19.24 -11.08 7.87
CA VAL A 121 -18.22 -12.02 8.34
C VAL A 121 -16.89 -11.79 7.62
N TYR A 122 -16.90 -11.67 6.29
CA TYR A 122 -15.71 -11.32 5.51
C TYR A 122 -15.04 -10.04 6.05
N VAL A 123 -15.79 -8.94 6.16
CA VAL A 123 -15.22 -7.65 6.59
C VAL A 123 -14.67 -7.73 8.01
N GLU A 124 -15.36 -8.39 8.93
CA GLU A 124 -14.92 -8.53 10.32
C GLU A 124 -13.67 -9.41 10.45
N VAL A 125 -13.61 -10.55 9.76
CA VAL A 125 -12.45 -11.45 9.84
C VAL A 125 -11.19 -10.77 9.32
N PHE A 126 -11.26 -10.17 8.13
CA PHE A 126 -10.06 -9.64 7.47
C PHE A 126 -9.57 -8.31 8.06
N ARG A 127 -10.44 -7.49 8.63
CA ARG A 127 -10.02 -6.25 9.32
C ARG A 127 -9.43 -6.50 10.70
N ASN A 128 -9.85 -7.57 11.38
CA ASN A 128 -9.43 -7.85 12.76
C ASN A 128 -8.27 -8.87 12.84
N THR A 129 -7.81 -9.41 11.72
CA THR A 129 -6.64 -10.30 11.68
C THR A 129 -5.42 -9.56 11.09
N PRO A 130 -4.22 -9.70 11.68
CA PRO A 130 -3.00 -9.11 11.13
C PRO A 130 -2.73 -9.58 9.71
N LEU A 131 -2.42 -8.65 8.80
CA LEU A 131 -2.14 -8.97 7.40
C LEU A 131 -1.00 -10.00 7.26
N LEU A 132 0.06 -9.89 8.07
CA LEU A 132 1.15 -10.86 8.05
C LEU A 132 0.64 -12.30 8.26
N LEU A 133 -0.22 -12.53 9.24
CA LEU A 133 -0.79 -13.85 9.48
C LEU A 133 -1.67 -14.33 8.33
N GLN A 134 -2.39 -13.42 7.67
CA GLN A 134 -3.15 -13.76 6.46
C GLN A 134 -2.24 -14.18 5.31
N LEU A 135 -1.12 -13.48 5.09
CA LEU A 135 -0.13 -13.86 4.08
C LEU A 135 0.43 -15.27 4.34
N LEU A 136 0.80 -15.54 5.59
CA LEU A 136 1.26 -16.86 6.01
C LEU A 136 0.16 -17.93 5.80
N PHE A 137 -1.09 -17.62 6.13
CA PHE A 137 -2.21 -18.53 5.92
C PHE A 137 -2.42 -18.85 4.43
N TRP A 138 -2.47 -17.84 3.56
CA TRP A 138 -2.62 -18.07 2.12
C TRP A 138 -1.49 -18.92 1.58
N TYR A 139 -0.25 -18.63 1.94
CA TYR A 139 0.89 -19.38 1.45
C TYR A 139 0.95 -20.81 2.01
N PHE A 140 1.05 -20.95 3.33
CA PHE A 140 1.28 -22.25 3.98
C PHE A 140 0.02 -23.13 4.02
N ALA A 141 -1.14 -22.57 4.33
CA ALA A 141 -2.36 -23.37 4.51
C ALA A 141 -3.11 -23.60 3.20
N VAL A 142 -3.06 -22.67 2.25
CA VAL A 142 -3.79 -22.79 0.97
C VAL A 142 -2.89 -23.30 -0.14
N PHE A 143 -1.84 -22.56 -0.51
CA PHE A 143 -1.03 -22.91 -1.69
C PHE A 143 -0.16 -24.15 -1.49
N LEU A 144 0.48 -24.32 -0.34
CA LEU A 144 1.29 -25.53 -0.10
C LEU A 144 0.43 -26.79 0.13
N SER A 145 -0.85 -26.64 0.46
CA SER A 145 -1.81 -27.74 0.55
C SER A 145 -2.32 -28.21 -0.81
N PHE A 146 -1.98 -27.51 -1.90
CA PHE A 146 -2.31 -27.96 -3.26
C PHE A 146 -1.56 -29.25 -3.61
N PRO A 147 -2.06 -30.00 -4.61
CA PRO A 147 -1.38 -31.21 -5.08
C PRO A 147 0.05 -30.94 -5.52
N LYS A 148 0.93 -31.93 -5.31
CA LYS A 148 2.31 -31.92 -5.81
C LYS A 148 2.31 -31.73 -7.33
N ALA A 149 3.40 -31.15 -7.86
CA ALA A 149 3.53 -30.78 -9.27
C ALA A 149 3.31 -31.93 -10.27
N GLU A 150 3.46 -33.18 -9.83
CA GLU A 150 3.24 -34.40 -10.61
C GLU A 150 1.75 -34.72 -10.83
N ASN A 151 0.88 -34.38 -9.87
CA ASN A 151 -0.56 -34.69 -9.90
C ASN A 151 -1.40 -33.42 -9.99
N LYS A 152 -1.22 -32.66 -11.07
CA LYS A 152 -1.93 -31.38 -11.27
C LYS A 152 -3.43 -31.61 -11.36
N VAL A 153 -4.19 -30.80 -10.61
CA VAL A 153 -5.65 -30.76 -10.76
C VAL A 153 -5.98 -29.66 -11.76
N SER A 154 -6.60 -30.05 -12.87
CA SER A 154 -7.10 -29.12 -13.87
C SER A 154 -8.52 -28.68 -13.50
N PHE A 155 -8.73 -27.38 -13.49
CA PHE A 155 -10.04 -26.76 -13.34
C PHE A 155 -10.51 -26.26 -14.70
N LEU A 156 -11.61 -26.86 -15.18
CA LEU A 156 -12.26 -26.49 -16.44
C LEU A 156 -11.31 -26.44 -17.66
N GLY A 157 -10.17 -27.13 -17.61
CA GLY A 157 -9.13 -27.08 -18.65
C GLY A 157 -8.40 -25.74 -18.80
N PHE A 158 -8.72 -24.73 -17.99
CA PHE A 158 -8.16 -23.37 -18.10
C PHE A 158 -7.17 -23.02 -16.99
N ALA A 159 -7.26 -23.63 -15.82
CA ALA A 159 -6.35 -23.36 -14.72
C ALA A 159 -5.89 -24.67 -14.08
N ASN A 160 -4.58 -24.86 -13.97
CA ASN A 160 -3.99 -25.99 -13.26
C ASN A 160 -3.47 -25.51 -11.91
N PHE A 161 -3.87 -26.21 -10.86
CA PHE A 161 -3.49 -25.92 -9.49
C PHE A 161 -2.44 -26.92 -9.01
N SER A 162 -1.33 -26.40 -8.48
CA SER A 162 -0.25 -27.19 -7.91
C SER A 162 0.52 -26.39 -6.87
N GLN A 163 1.43 -27.05 -6.13
CA GLN A 163 2.36 -26.36 -5.23
C GLN A 163 3.27 -25.34 -5.94
N ASN A 164 3.46 -25.45 -7.26
CA ASN A 164 4.18 -24.46 -8.06
C ASN A 164 3.32 -23.22 -8.40
N GLY A 165 2.12 -23.12 -7.83
CA GLY A 165 1.19 -22.02 -8.04
C GLY A 165 0.08 -22.35 -9.05
N ILE A 166 -0.46 -21.29 -9.66
CA ILE A 166 -1.59 -21.37 -10.60
C ILE A 166 -1.06 -21.23 -12.02
N GLN A 167 -1.15 -22.30 -12.80
CA GLN A 167 -0.73 -22.32 -14.19
C GLN A 167 -1.94 -22.11 -15.11
N PHE A 168 -1.92 -21.00 -15.85
CA PHE A 168 -2.83 -20.72 -16.97
C PHE A 168 -2.13 -21.08 -18.30
N PRO A 169 -2.86 -21.20 -19.42
CA PRO A 169 -2.28 -21.52 -20.72
C PRO A 169 -1.20 -20.53 -21.18
N TRP A 170 -1.30 -19.27 -20.75
CA TRP A 170 -0.48 -18.16 -21.25
C TRP A 170 0.53 -17.64 -20.21
N PHE A 171 0.32 -17.91 -18.92
CA PHE A 171 1.18 -17.42 -17.83
C PHE A 171 1.03 -18.29 -16.58
N THR A 172 2.04 -18.28 -15.73
CA THR A 172 2.03 -18.96 -14.42
C THR A 172 2.13 -17.91 -13.33
N LEU A 173 1.28 -18.02 -12.32
CA LEU A 173 1.38 -17.24 -11.09
C LEU A 173 2.04 -18.11 -10.02
N SER A 174 3.16 -17.66 -9.49
CA SER A 174 3.85 -18.32 -8.37
C SER A 174 2.93 -18.37 -7.13
N PRO A 175 3.15 -19.32 -6.22
CA PRO A 175 2.41 -19.38 -4.97
C PRO A 175 2.67 -18.12 -4.11
N GLU A 176 3.87 -17.55 -4.13
CA GLU A 176 4.25 -16.35 -3.39
C GLU A 176 3.49 -15.13 -3.92
N PHE A 177 3.49 -14.91 -5.25
CA PHE A 177 2.76 -13.82 -5.89
C PHE A 177 1.26 -13.95 -5.63
N SER A 178 0.70 -15.15 -5.80
CA SER A 178 -0.73 -15.39 -5.64
C SER A 178 -1.17 -15.20 -4.19
N SER A 179 -0.38 -15.67 -3.22
CA SER A 179 -0.64 -15.49 -1.78
C SER A 179 -0.60 -14.02 -1.39
N LEU A 180 0.39 -13.28 -1.90
CA LEU A 180 0.51 -11.84 -1.67
C LEU A 180 -0.68 -11.08 -2.25
N LEU A 181 -1.01 -11.34 -3.52
CA LEU A 181 -2.11 -10.67 -4.20
C LEU A 181 -3.45 -10.95 -3.52
N LEU A 182 -3.74 -12.21 -3.16
CA LEU A 182 -4.97 -12.57 -2.45
C LEU A 182 -5.02 -11.97 -1.05
N GLY A 183 -3.94 -12.09 -0.28
CA GLY A 183 -3.87 -11.52 1.07
C GLY A 183 -4.10 -10.01 1.08
N LEU A 184 -3.39 -9.26 0.22
CA LEU A 184 -3.62 -7.82 0.07
C LEU A 184 -5.03 -7.50 -0.43
N THR A 185 -5.56 -8.29 -1.38
CA THR A 185 -6.89 -8.09 -1.95
C THR A 185 -7.98 -8.20 -0.89
N PHE A 186 -8.00 -9.28 -0.11
CA PHE A 186 -9.02 -9.51 0.91
C PHE A 186 -8.83 -8.58 2.11
N TYR A 187 -7.60 -8.33 2.54
CA TYR A 187 -7.31 -7.40 3.63
C TYR A 187 -7.76 -5.99 3.28
N THR A 188 -7.18 -5.39 2.23
CA THR A 188 -7.49 -4.01 1.82
C THR A 188 -8.94 -3.90 1.33
N GLY A 189 -9.46 -4.95 0.69
CA GLY A 189 -10.84 -4.99 0.19
C GLY A 189 -11.85 -4.87 1.33
N ALA A 190 -11.56 -5.44 2.50
CA ALA A 190 -12.43 -5.32 3.67
C ALA A 190 -12.48 -3.87 4.21
N PHE A 191 -11.35 -3.15 4.20
CA PHE A 191 -11.32 -1.73 4.56
C PHE A 191 -12.04 -0.86 3.51
N ILE A 192 -11.84 -1.14 2.22
CA ILE A 192 -12.55 -0.45 1.13
C ILE A 192 -14.05 -0.68 1.23
N ALA A 193 -14.49 -1.90 1.56
CA ALA A 193 -15.91 -2.20 1.75
C ALA A 193 -16.54 -1.36 2.87
N GLU A 194 -15.81 -1.13 3.97
CA GLU A 194 -16.25 -0.24 5.05
C GLU A 194 -16.35 1.21 4.59
N ILE A 195 -15.34 1.69 3.84
CA ILE A 195 -15.33 3.04 3.28
C ILE A 195 -16.51 3.25 2.34
N VAL A 196 -16.76 2.32 1.43
CA VAL A 196 -17.88 2.39 0.48
C VAL A 196 -19.23 2.38 1.20
N ARG A 197 -19.41 1.46 2.16
CA ARG A 197 -20.62 1.40 2.99
C ARG A 197 -20.85 2.70 3.75
N GLY A 198 -19.82 3.19 4.44
CA GLY A 198 -19.87 4.43 5.23
C GLY A 198 -20.12 5.65 4.37
N GLY A 199 -19.51 5.71 3.18
CA GLY A 199 -19.73 6.79 2.21
C GLY A 199 -21.15 6.83 1.68
N ILE A 200 -21.75 5.68 1.37
CA ILE A 200 -23.16 5.61 0.94
C ILE A 200 -24.10 6.03 2.07
N GLN A 201 -23.85 5.57 3.29
CA GLN A 201 -24.67 5.91 4.46
C GLN A 201 -24.51 7.36 4.93
N SER A 202 -23.44 8.04 4.55
CA SER A 202 -23.22 9.45 4.89
C SER A 202 -24.13 10.42 4.14
N VAL A 203 -24.75 9.96 3.04
CA VAL A 203 -25.68 10.79 2.25
C VAL A 203 -26.98 10.97 3.05
N PRO A 204 -27.46 12.22 3.28
CA PRO A 204 -28.68 12.46 4.03
C PRO A 204 -29.89 11.72 3.47
N THR A 205 -30.71 11.11 4.33
CA THR A 205 -31.90 10.36 3.92
C THR A 205 -32.91 11.20 3.14
N GLY A 206 -32.97 12.51 3.42
CA GLY A 206 -33.79 13.47 2.68
C GLY A 206 -33.51 13.50 1.16
N GLN A 207 -32.28 13.20 0.73
CA GLN A 207 -31.94 13.08 -0.69
C GLN A 207 -32.64 11.87 -1.34
N LEU A 208 -32.70 10.76 -0.61
CA LEU A 208 -33.40 9.55 -1.05
C LEU A 208 -34.92 9.74 -1.00
N GLU A 209 -35.43 10.41 0.03
CA GLU A 209 -36.86 10.75 0.14
C GLU A 209 -37.30 11.68 -0.99
N ALA A 210 -36.52 12.73 -1.29
CA ALA A 210 -36.79 13.62 -2.43
C ALA A 210 -36.75 12.87 -3.77
N ALA A 211 -35.76 12.00 -3.99
CA ALA A 211 -35.67 11.18 -5.18
C ALA A 211 -36.91 10.26 -5.35
N LYS A 212 -37.36 9.64 -4.25
CA LYS A 212 -38.58 8.82 -4.23
C LYS A 212 -39.84 9.65 -4.51
N SER A 213 -39.94 10.86 -3.97
CA SER A 213 -41.05 11.79 -4.23
C SER A 213 -41.12 12.23 -5.70
N LEU A 214 -39.98 12.25 -6.40
CA LEU A 214 -39.91 12.47 -7.85
C LEU A 214 -40.19 11.19 -8.68
N GLY A 215 -40.56 10.09 -8.04
CA GLY A 215 -40.86 8.81 -8.70
C GLY A 215 -39.63 8.02 -9.16
N LEU A 216 -38.42 8.38 -8.71
CA LEU A 216 -37.23 7.60 -9.05
C LEU A 216 -37.27 6.24 -8.34
N ASN A 217 -37.05 5.17 -9.12
CA ASN A 217 -36.88 3.85 -8.53
C ASN A 217 -35.59 3.80 -7.68
N PRO A 218 -35.46 2.87 -6.71
CA PRO A 218 -34.30 2.82 -5.81
C PRO A 218 -32.95 2.69 -6.51
N GLY A 219 -32.89 1.98 -7.65
CA GLY A 219 -31.67 1.83 -8.44
C GLY A 219 -31.24 3.13 -9.13
N LEU A 220 -32.18 3.88 -9.69
CA LEU A 220 -31.97 5.19 -10.28
C LEU A 220 -31.62 6.23 -9.22
N ALA A 221 -32.31 6.22 -8.08
CA ALA A 221 -31.97 7.07 -6.93
C ALA A 221 -30.53 6.79 -6.45
N MET A 222 -30.15 5.51 -6.36
CA MET A 222 -28.79 5.11 -6.02
C MET A 222 -27.77 5.61 -7.05
N ARG A 223 -28.01 5.38 -8.35
CA ARG A 223 -27.06 5.73 -9.42
C ARG A 223 -26.93 7.24 -9.66
N LEU A 224 -28.03 7.98 -9.62
CA LEU A 224 -28.10 9.38 -10.05
C LEU A 224 -27.97 10.38 -8.90
N VAL A 225 -28.38 10.01 -7.69
CA VAL A 225 -28.43 10.93 -6.55
C VAL A 225 -27.42 10.53 -5.47
N ILE A 226 -27.50 9.31 -4.97
CA ILE A 226 -26.72 8.88 -3.80
C ILE A 226 -25.26 8.63 -4.17
N PHE A 227 -25.00 7.78 -5.16
CA PHE A 227 -23.64 7.35 -5.50
C PHE A 227 -22.71 8.51 -5.89
N PRO A 228 -23.13 9.50 -6.72
CA PRO A 228 -22.29 10.67 -7.01
C PRO A 228 -21.92 11.50 -5.78
N GLN A 229 -22.82 11.58 -4.78
CA GLN A 229 -22.53 12.26 -3.51
C GLN A 229 -21.62 11.42 -2.61
N ALA A 230 -21.89 10.12 -2.51
CA ALA A 230 -21.09 9.17 -1.75
C ALA A 230 -19.63 9.11 -2.25
N LEU A 231 -19.40 9.20 -3.56
CA LEU A 231 -18.04 9.21 -4.14
C LEU A 231 -17.14 10.29 -3.53
N ARG A 232 -17.69 11.47 -3.19
CA ARG A 232 -16.93 12.56 -2.56
C ARG A 232 -16.39 12.21 -1.18
N VAL A 233 -17.11 11.34 -0.48
CA VAL A 233 -16.76 10.86 0.86
C VAL A 233 -15.86 9.62 0.76
N ILE A 234 -16.05 8.79 -0.27
CA ILE A 234 -15.32 7.54 -0.50
C ILE A 234 -13.88 7.80 -0.97
N ILE A 235 -13.67 8.72 -1.93
CA ILE A 235 -12.38 8.87 -2.61
C ILE A 235 -11.22 9.27 -1.67
N PRO A 236 -11.37 10.26 -0.76
CA PRO A 236 -10.27 10.66 0.12
C PRO A 236 -9.67 9.49 0.93
N PRO A 237 -10.46 8.68 1.67
CA PRO A 237 -9.92 7.55 2.41
C PRO A 237 -9.44 6.39 1.52
N LEU A 238 -9.91 6.24 0.27
CA LEU A 238 -9.33 5.26 -0.67
C LEU A 238 -7.86 5.55 -0.96
N THR A 239 -7.45 6.82 -0.99
CA THR A 239 -6.05 7.21 -1.16
C THR A 239 -5.18 6.55 -0.11
N SER A 240 -5.58 6.63 1.16
CA SER A 240 -4.87 5.98 2.26
C SER A 240 -4.83 4.46 2.11
N GLN A 241 -5.89 3.83 1.60
CA GLN A 241 -5.89 2.38 1.39
C GLN A 241 -4.94 1.94 0.28
N TYR A 242 -4.82 2.69 -0.82
CA TYR A 242 -3.85 2.38 -1.88
C TYR A 242 -2.40 2.61 -1.43
N LEU A 243 -2.16 3.65 -0.64
CA LEU A 243 -0.86 3.88 0.00
C LEU A 243 -0.50 2.74 0.95
N ASN A 244 -1.45 2.29 1.77
CA ASN A 244 -1.25 1.20 2.71
C ASN A 244 -1.02 -0.12 1.97
N LEU A 245 -1.76 -0.43 0.90
CA LEU A 245 -1.55 -1.62 0.08
C LEU A 245 -0.12 -1.67 -0.45
N THR A 246 0.38 -0.55 -0.99
CA THR A 246 1.74 -0.47 -1.55
C THR A 246 2.80 -0.62 -0.49
N LYS A 247 2.62 -0.05 0.71
CA LYS A 247 3.56 -0.24 1.82
C LYS A 247 3.52 -1.65 2.38
N ASN A 248 2.33 -2.21 2.53
CA ASN A 248 2.10 -3.55 3.06
C ASN A 248 2.60 -4.65 2.12
N SER A 249 2.84 -4.36 0.84
CA SER A 249 3.47 -5.33 -0.06
C SER A 249 4.87 -5.74 0.41
N SER A 250 5.56 -4.92 1.22
CA SER A 250 6.87 -5.25 1.78
C SER A 250 6.83 -6.42 2.78
N LEU A 251 5.66 -6.72 3.36
CA LEU A 251 5.47 -7.88 4.23
C LEU A 251 5.64 -9.20 3.49
N ALA A 252 5.71 -9.17 2.16
CA ALA A 252 5.88 -10.35 1.34
C ALA A 252 7.23 -11.06 1.56
N ILE A 253 8.21 -10.41 2.20
CA ILE A 253 9.42 -11.07 2.69
C ILE A 253 9.11 -12.31 3.54
N ALA A 254 8.00 -12.32 4.27
CA ALA A 254 7.60 -13.44 5.13
C ALA A 254 7.19 -14.70 4.37
N ILE A 255 6.83 -14.56 3.09
CA ILE A 255 6.49 -15.67 2.20
C ILE A 255 7.50 -15.82 1.06
N GLY A 256 8.61 -15.08 1.09
CA GLY A 256 9.68 -15.20 0.10
C GLY A 256 9.42 -14.55 -1.26
N TYR A 257 8.40 -13.68 -1.40
CA TYR A 257 8.19 -12.97 -2.67
C TYR A 257 9.28 -11.90 -2.87
N PRO A 258 9.98 -11.88 -4.02
CA PRO A 258 11.13 -11.00 -4.22
C PRO A 258 10.73 -9.59 -4.70
N ASP A 259 10.13 -8.82 -3.81
CA ASP A 259 9.84 -7.41 -4.01
C ASP A 259 11.09 -6.53 -3.74
N ILE A 260 10.96 -5.19 -3.87
CA ILE A 260 12.07 -4.27 -3.62
C ILE A 260 12.66 -4.42 -2.22
N TYR A 261 11.83 -4.67 -1.20
CA TYR A 261 12.29 -4.81 0.17
C TYR A 261 13.10 -6.09 0.35
N PHE A 262 12.63 -7.21 -0.20
CA PHE A 262 13.36 -8.48 -0.19
C PHE A 262 14.72 -8.34 -0.86
N VAL A 263 14.77 -7.83 -2.10
CA VAL A 263 16.01 -7.71 -2.88
C VAL A 263 16.99 -6.74 -2.22
N ALA A 264 16.48 -5.63 -1.67
CA ALA A 264 17.29 -4.69 -0.93
C ALA A 264 17.82 -5.30 0.38
N SER A 265 17.02 -6.10 1.11
CA SER A 265 17.48 -6.83 2.30
C SER A 265 18.65 -7.78 1.97
N THR A 266 18.55 -8.54 0.88
CA THR A 266 19.65 -9.40 0.41
C THR A 266 20.89 -8.57 0.05
N THR A 267 20.71 -7.45 -0.66
CA THR A 267 21.80 -6.53 -1.02
C THR A 267 22.50 -5.96 0.21
N PHE A 268 21.72 -5.55 1.22
CA PHE A 268 22.21 -5.08 2.51
C PHE A 268 23.06 -6.14 3.21
N ASN A 269 22.55 -7.37 3.31
CA ASN A 269 23.24 -8.47 4.00
C ASN A 269 24.55 -8.89 3.33
N GLN A 270 24.64 -8.79 2.00
CA GLN A 270 25.86 -9.15 1.26
C GLN A 270 26.91 -8.03 1.22
N THR A 271 26.47 -6.77 1.09
CA THR A 271 27.39 -5.63 0.89
C THR A 271 27.78 -4.93 2.19
N GLY A 272 27.01 -5.13 3.27
CA GLY A 272 27.14 -4.38 4.52
C GLY A 272 26.78 -2.89 4.40
N LYS A 273 26.22 -2.44 3.27
CA LYS A 273 25.86 -1.03 2.99
C LYS A 273 24.49 -0.66 3.56
N ALA A 274 24.39 -0.70 4.89
CA ALA A 274 23.16 -0.48 5.64
C ALA A 274 22.46 0.84 5.29
N VAL A 275 23.19 1.94 5.40
CA VAL A 275 22.61 3.28 5.31
C VAL A 275 22.16 3.57 3.90
N GLU A 276 22.97 3.24 2.90
CA GLU A 276 22.70 3.47 1.49
C GLU A 276 21.51 2.65 1.00
N VAL A 277 21.46 1.36 1.36
CA VAL A 277 20.35 0.49 0.95
C VAL A 277 19.05 0.94 1.62
N MET A 278 19.06 1.29 2.90
CA MET A 278 17.87 1.81 3.58
C MET A 278 17.41 3.15 3.00
N LEU A 279 18.34 4.05 2.65
CA LEU A 279 18.03 5.28 1.92
C LEU A 279 17.34 4.99 0.58
N LEU A 280 17.84 4.03 -0.20
CA LEU A 280 17.23 3.64 -1.48
C LEU A 280 15.81 3.09 -1.30
N ILE A 281 15.58 2.24 -0.30
CA ILE A 281 14.25 1.73 0.04
C ILE A 281 13.31 2.88 0.42
N MET A 282 13.74 3.78 1.32
CA MET A 282 12.93 4.91 1.78
C MET A 282 12.56 5.84 0.63
N ILE A 283 13.52 6.21 -0.22
CA ILE A 283 13.27 7.02 -1.41
C ILE A 283 12.28 6.31 -2.33
N THR A 284 12.47 5.01 -2.58
CA THR A 284 11.59 4.24 -3.46
C THR A 284 10.14 4.23 -2.96
N TYR A 285 9.88 3.83 -1.72
CA TYR A 285 8.52 3.82 -1.17
C TYR A 285 7.91 5.22 -1.05
N LEU A 286 8.73 6.24 -0.76
CA LEU A 286 8.28 7.63 -0.75
C LEU A 286 7.85 8.07 -2.15
N THR A 287 8.67 7.82 -3.18
CA THR A 287 8.36 8.15 -4.57
C THR A 287 7.09 7.44 -5.03
N LEU A 288 6.94 6.14 -4.76
CA LEU A 288 5.71 5.40 -5.07
C LEU A 288 4.49 6.00 -4.34
N SER A 289 4.64 6.33 -3.06
CA SER A 289 3.58 6.95 -2.27
C SER A 289 3.18 8.32 -2.82
N LEU A 290 4.15 9.14 -3.23
CA LEU A 290 3.89 10.46 -3.81
C LEU A 290 3.21 10.36 -5.18
N ILE A 291 3.58 9.39 -6.02
CA ILE A 291 2.93 9.13 -7.31
C ILE A 291 1.46 8.75 -7.10
N ILE A 292 1.19 7.82 -6.17
CA ILE A 292 -0.18 7.41 -5.83
C ILE A 292 -0.97 8.60 -5.27
N SER A 293 -0.40 9.34 -4.33
CA SER A 293 -1.03 10.51 -3.71
C SER A 293 -1.33 11.60 -4.75
N LEU A 294 -0.40 11.90 -5.66
CA LEU A 294 -0.60 12.86 -6.74
C LEU A 294 -1.76 12.42 -7.65
N THR A 295 -1.74 11.17 -8.11
CA THR A 295 -2.77 10.62 -9.00
C THR A 295 -4.14 10.67 -8.33
N MET A 296 -4.23 10.26 -7.06
CA MET A 296 -5.47 10.28 -6.30
C MET A 296 -5.96 11.69 -5.96
N ASN A 297 -5.07 12.65 -5.73
CA ASN A 297 -5.44 14.04 -5.52
C ASN A 297 -6.00 14.68 -6.80
N LEU A 298 -5.42 14.35 -7.97
CA LEU A 298 -5.97 14.76 -9.26
C LEU A 298 -7.38 14.17 -9.46
N PHE A 299 -7.56 12.89 -9.14
CA PHE A 299 -8.87 12.24 -9.20
C PHE A 299 -9.87 12.86 -8.22
N ASN A 300 -9.45 13.14 -6.98
CA ASN A 300 -10.29 13.79 -5.96
C ASN A 300 -10.80 15.16 -6.41
N ARG A 301 -9.94 15.97 -7.04
CA ARG A 301 -10.33 17.28 -7.59
C ARG A 301 -11.43 17.19 -8.66
N SER A 302 -11.49 16.09 -9.41
CA SER A 302 -12.53 15.89 -10.43
C SER A 302 -13.92 15.62 -9.85
N VAL A 303 -14.00 15.16 -8.59
CA VAL A 303 -15.25 14.73 -7.93
C VAL A 303 -15.78 15.78 -6.94
N GLN A 304 -14.95 16.71 -6.49
CA GLN A 304 -15.38 17.84 -5.66
C GLN A 304 -16.23 18.84 -6.48
N ILE A 305 -17.35 19.30 -5.92
CA ILE A 305 -18.11 20.42 -6.50
C ILE A 305 -17.28 21.69 -6.28
N LYS A 306 -17.07 22.49 -7.33
CA LYS A 306 -16.63 23.88 -7.16
C LYS A 306 -17.74 24.63 -6.42
N GLU A 307 -17.54 24.92 -5.13
CA GLU A 307 -18.38 25.88 -4.42
C GLU A 307 -18.41 27.17 -5.26
N ARG A 308 -19.62 27.65 -5.56
CA ARG A 308 -19.85 28.95 -6.19
C ARG A 308 -19.89 30.02 -5.12
#